data_AF-A0A0B2VKU3-F1
#
_entry.id   AF-A0A0B2VKU3-F1
#
_cell.length_a   1.000
_cell.length_b   1.000
_cell.length_c   1.000
_cell.angle_alpha   90.00
_cell.angle_beta   90.00
_cell.angle_gamma   90.00
#
_symmetry.space_group_name_H-M   'P 1'
#
loop_
_entity.id
_entity.type
_entity.pdbx_description
1 polymer ?
#
loop_
_entity_poly.entity_id
_entity_poly.type
_entity_poly.pdbx_seq_one_letter_code
_entity_poly.pdbx_strand_id
1 'polypeptide(L)'
;MCSYKQSCGFGGRMKCNISPFEIRGGRAVAPFYVSERVCQESDLLGIDQMESCLVDYDVLAENGGECQLWPTDRVDLSQVEPAFHEHIRRLQWYNCLPQIRVTKHGKGKREKVCRCCCYPFRPDPITFRCEHIPGAPPAPGM
;
A
#
# COMPACT_ATOMS: atom_id res chain seq x y z
N MET A 1 8.08 -3.13 -5.07
CA MET A 1 7.82 -4.00 -3.91
C MET A 1 6.46 -3.61 -3.35
N CYS A 2 5.38 -3.98 -4.02
CA CYS A 2 4.04 -3.49 -3.68
C CYS A 2 2.92 -4.51 -3.93
N SER A 3 3.14 -5.45 -4.85
CA SER A 3 2.22 -6.57 -5.03
C SER A 3 2.44 -7.60 -3.92
N TYR A 4 1.35 -7.96 -3.26
CA TYR A 4 1.29 -8.96 -2.21
C TYR A 4 0.12 -9.93 -2.47
N LYS A 5 0.28 -11.17 -2.02
CA LYS A 5 -0.80 -12.16 -1.91
C LYS A 5 -1.38 -12.04 -0.51
N GLN A 6 -2.70 -11.97 -0.42
CA GLN A 6 -3.41 -12.01 0.85
C GLN A 6 -4.13 -13.36 0.98
N SER A 7 -4.10 -13.89 2.20
CA SER A 7 -4.92 -15.02 2.61
C SER A 7 -5.82 -14.55 3.74
N CYS A 8 -7.12 -14.67 3.53
CA CYS A 8 -8.13 -14.26 4.48
C CYS A 8 -8.73 -15.48 5.15
N GLY A 9 -8.76 -15.51 6.48
CA GLY A 9 -9.34 -16.59 7.27
C GLY A 9 -10.32 -16.06 8.30
N PHE A 10 -11.34 -16.84 8.61
CA PHE A 10 -12.24 -16.57 9.72
C PHE A 10 -11.92 -17.53 10.86
N GLY A 11 -11.69 -17.00 12.07
CA GLY A 11 -11.38 -17.81 13.23
C GLY A 11 -12.65 -18.31 13.92
N GLY A 12 -12.78 -19.64 14.09
CA GLY A 12 -13.79 -20.26 14.96
C GLY A 12 -14.83 -21.13 14.24
N ARG A 13 -15.90 -21.50 14.96
CA ARG A 13 -16.99 -22.38 14.48
C ARG A 13 -17.99 -21.73 13.50
N MET A 14 -17.87 -20.43 13.25
CA MET A 14 -18.77 -19.68 12.37
C MET A 14 -18.38 -19.90 10.90
N LYS A 15 -19.38 -20.12 10.04
CA LYS A 15 -19.19 -20.25 8.59
C LYS A 15 -19.20 -18.86 7.92
N CYS A 16 -18.46 -18.67 6.83
CA CYS A 16 -18.34 -17.40 6.09
C CYS A 16 -19.67 -16.81 5.58
N ASN A 17 -20.76 -17.58 5.59
CA ASN A 17 -22.08 -17.19 5.13
C ASN A 17 -23.05 -16.78 6.25
N ILE A 18 -22.63 -16.82 7.51
CA ILE A 18 -23.46 -16.44 8.67
C ILE A 18 -23.05 -15.05 9.09
N SER A 19 -23.93 -14.08 8.87
CA SER A 19 -23.64 -12.71 9.26
C SER A 19 -23.69 -12.57 10.79
N PRO A 20 -22.77 -11.84 11.43
CA PRO A 20 -22.90 -11.48 12.85
C PRO A 20 -24.21 -10.70 13.14
N PHE A 21 -24.81 -10.09 12.12
CA PHE A 21 -26.13 -9.46 12.19
C PHE A 21 -27.28 -10.46 12.41
N GLU A 22 -27.06 -11.77 12.24
CA GLU A 22 -28.05 -12.82 12.55
C GLU A 22 -28.16 -13.09 14.06
N ILE A 23 -27.20 -12.62 14.88
CA ILE A 23 -27.21 -12.77 16.34
C ILE A 23 -27.97 -11.61 16.98
N ARG A 24 -29.25 -11.82 17.32
CA ARG A 24 -30.08 -10.81 17.99
C ARG A 24 -29.42 -10.32 19.29
N GLY A 25 -29.23 -8.99 19.38
CA GLY A 25 -28.71 -8.30 20.57
C GLY A 25 -27.19 -8.26 20.72
N GLY A 26 -26.43 -8.86 19.79
CA GLY A 26 -24.97 -8.81 19.79
C GLY A 26 -24.42 -7.63 18.97
N ARG A 27 -23.22 -7.15 19.32
CA ARG A 27 -22.43 -6.30 18.43
C ARG A 27 -21.85 -7.17 17.33
N ALA A 28 -22.05 -6.79 16.07
CA ALA A 28 -21.49 -7.50 14.93
C ALA A 28 -19.95 -7.40 14.95
N VAL A 29 -19.27 -8.52 15.26
CA VAL A 29 -17.81 -8.61 15.17
C VAL A 29 -17.47 -9.76 14.22
N ALA A 30 -16.86 -9.42 13.09
CA ALA A 30 -16.31 -10.39 12.15
C ALA A 30 -14.82 -10.59 12.45
N PRO A 31 -14.39 -11.66 13.16
CA PRO A 31 -12.98 -11.98 13.31
C PRO A 31 -12.36 -12.36 11.96
N PHE A 32 -11.83 -11.36 11.27
CA PHE A 32 -11.16 -11.49 9.99
C PHE A 32 -9.64 -11.46 10.21
N TYR A 33 -8.97 -12.54 9.82
CA TYR A 33 -7.51 -12.62 9.86
C TYR A 33 -6.99 -12.46 8.44
N VAL A 34 -6.03 -11.56 8.25
CA VAL A 34 -5.32 -11.38 6.99
C VAL A 34 -3.88 -11.79 7.19
N SER A 35 -3.40 -12.71 6.37
CA SER A 35 -1.97 -13.01 6.22
C SER A 35 -1.53 -12.50 4.86
N GLU A 36 -0.43 -11.77 4.84
CA GLU A 36 0.14 -11.21 3.61
C GLU A 36 1.46 -11.90 3.29
N ARG A 37 1.80 -12.02 2.01
CA ARG A 37 3.12 -12.42 1.51
C ARG A 37 3.46 -11.60 0.28
N VAL A 38 4.67 -11.05 0.19
CA VAL A 38 5.12 -10.34 -1.01
C VAL A 38 5.11 -11.29 -2.22
N CYS A 39 4.63 -10.82 -3.37
CA CYS A 39 4.68 -11.60 -4.61
C CYS A 39 6.13 -11.79 -5.07
N GLN A 40 6.50 -13.03 -5.35
CA GLN A 40 7.80 -13.37 -5.94
C GLN A 40 7.73 -13.26 -7.47
N GLU A 41 8.87 -13.30 -8.16
CA GLU A 41 8.91 -13.28 -9.63
C GLU A 41 8.05 -14.40 -10.26
N SER A 42 8.01 -15.58 -9.62
CA SER A 42 7.16 -16.70 -10.04
C SER A 42 5.66 -16.39 -9.96
N ASP A 43 5.26 -15.49 -9.06
CA ASP A 43 3.87 -15.02 -8.95
C ASP A 43 3.54 -13.95 -10.01
N LEU A 44 4.56 -13.36 -10.64
CA LEU A 44 4.45 -12.19 -11.52
C LEU A 44 5.01 -12.45 -12.93
N LEU A 45 4.96 -13.70 -13.39
CA LEU A 45 5.40 -14.09 -14.75
C LEU A 45 6.86 -13.69 -15.05
N GLY A 46 7.74 -13.77 -14.05
CA GLY A 46 9.16 -13.41 -14.16
C GLY A 46 9.46 -11.92 -13.97
N ILE A 47 8.48 -11.10 -13.62
CA ILE A 47 8.67 -9.67 -13.36
C ILE A 47 9.12 -9.46 -11.92
N ASP A 48 10.29 -8.85 -11.75
CA ASP A 48 10.76 -8.41 -10.44
C ASP A 48 10.00 -7.16 -9.97
N GLN A 49 9.94 -6.99 -8.65
CA GLN A 49 9.34 -5.81 -8.02
C GLN A 49 10.40 -4.87 -7.43
N MET A 50 11.66 -5.01 -7.76
CA MET A 50 12.73 -4.22 -7.16
C MET A 50 12.70 -2.77 -7.66
N GLU A 51 12.20 -2.54 -8.86
CA GLU A 51 12.00 -1.18 -9.36
C GLU A 51 10.83 -0.48 -8.64
N SER A 52 11.04 0.79 -8.25
CA SER A 52 9.95 1.59 -7.68
C SER A 52 8.86 1.89 -8.71
N CYS A 53 7.62 1.94 -8.25
CA CYS A 53 6.48 2.32 -9.05
C CYS A 53 6.61 3.78 -9.49
N LEU A 54 6.17 4.09 -10.72
CA LEU A 54 6.07 5.46 -11.20
C LEU A 54 4.61 5.91 -11.06
N VAL A 55 4.40 6.98 -10.30
CA VAL A 55 3.10 7.61 -10.09
C VAL A 55 3.16 9.03 -10.62
N ASP A 56 2.06 9.46 -11.23
CA ASP A 56 1.87 10.85 -11.66
C ASP A 56 2.00 11.80 -10.46
N TYR A 57 2.85 12.82 -10.60
CA TYR A 57 3.11 13.78 -9.55
C TYR A 57 1.87 14.63 -9.23
N ASP A 58 1.11 15.03 -10.25
CA ASP A 58 -0.02 15.95 -10.07
C ASP A 58 -1.15 15.27 -9.29
N VAL A 59 -1.36 13.97 -9.54
CA VAL A 59 -2.34 13.14 -8.81
C VAL A 59 -2.04 13.08 -7.31
N LEU A 60 -0.76 13.09 -6.93
CA LEU A 60 -0.32 13.01 -5.53
C LEU A 60 -0.19 14.37 -4.86
N ALA A 61 0.13 15.42 -5.60
CA ALA A 61 0.26 16.77 -5.08
C ALA A 61 -1.03 17.27 -4.42
N GLU A 62 -2.19 16.78 -4.89
CA GLU A 62 -3.50 17.10 -4.31
C GLU A 62 -3.71 16.54 -2.89
N ASN A 63 -2.90 15.58 -2.43
CA ASN A 63 -3.02 14.99 -1.09
C ASN A 63 -2.35 15.83 0.01
N GLY A 64 -1.85 17.03 -0.30
CA GLY A 64 -1.33 17.99 0.67
C GLY A 64 0.17 17.89 0.96
N GLY A 65 0.84 16.83 0.52
CA GLY A 65 2.29 16.63 0.66
C GLY A 65 2.98 16.27 -0.66
N GLU A 66 4.27 16.56 -0.79
CA GLU A 66 5.05 16.19 -1.98
C GLU A 66 5.12 14.67 -2.11
N CYS A 67 4.61 14.13 -3.23
CA CYS A 67 4.50 12.69 -3.46
C CYS A 67 3.77 11.91 -2.33
N GLN A 68 2.84 12.56 -1.62
CA GLN A 68 2.09 11.91 -0.56
C GLN A 68 0.98 11.04 -1.16
N LEU A 69 1.18 9.72 -1.19
CA LEU A 69 0.13 8.77 -1.60
C LEU A 69 -0.85 8.45 -0.45
N TRP A 70 -0.35 8.47 0.78
CA TRP A 70 -1.13 8.25 2.01
C TRP A 70 -0.55 9.08 3.15
N PRO A 71 -1.37 9.62 4.09
CA PRO A 71 -2.83 9.62 4.09
C PRO A 71 -3.44 10.51 2.99
N THR A 72 -4.71 10.28 2.68
CA THR A 72 -5.49 11.09 1.72
C THR A 72 -6.95 11.15 2.18
N ASP A 73 -7.61 12.28 1.92
CA ASP A 73 -9.06 12.44 2.15
C ASP A 73 -9.91 11.84 1.01
N ARG A 74 -9.27 11.29 -0.04
CA ARG A 74 -9.96 10.60 -1.14
C ARG A 74 -10.52 9.22 -0.75
N VAL A 75 -10.05 8.64 0.36
CA VAL A 75 -10.55 7.36 0.87
C VAL A 75 -11.69 7.61 1.84
N ASP A 76 -12.88 7.13 1.52
CA ASP A 76 -14.04 7.22 2.39
C ASP A 76 -13.90 6.27 3.60
N LEU A 77 -13.88 6.87 4.79
CA LEU A 77 -13.83 6.16 6.08
C LEU A 77 -15.19 6.18 6.80
N SER A 78 -16.28 6.58 6.14
CA SER A 78 -17.62 6.71 6.74
C SER A 78 -18.13 5.41 7.38
N GLN A 79 -17.74 4.26 6.84
CA GLN A 79 -18.12 2.93 7.34
C GLN A 79 -17.16 2.38 8.40
N VAL A 80 -16.08 3.10 8.69
CA VAL A 80 -15.12 2.73 9.73
C VAL A 80 -15.51 3.43 11.03
N GLU A 81 -15.43 2.74 12.17
CA GLU A 81 -15.67 3.39 13.45
C GLU A 81 -14.67 4.54 13.69
N PRO A 82 -15.12 5.72 14.15
CA PRO A 82 -14.26 6.89 14.31
C PRO A 82 -12.99 6.67 15.13
N ALA A 83 -13.05 5.77 16.11
CA ALA A 83 -11.90 5.39 16.93
C ALA A 83 -10.72 4.82 16.13
N PHE A 84 -10.97 4.24 14.95
CA PHE A 84 -9.92 3.68 14.09
C PHE A 84 -9.42 4.65 13.01
N HIS A 85 -10.07 5.80 12.81
CA HIS A 85 -9.72 6.72 11.72
C HIS A 85 -8.29 7.23 11.85
N GLU A 86 -7.89 7.64 13.07
CA GLU A 86 -6.53 8.10 13.34
C GLU A 86 -5.50 6.97 13.13
N HIS A 87 -5.82 5.76 13.60
CA HIS A 87 -4.96 4.59 13.40
C HIS A 87 -4.75 4.30 11.92
N ILE A 88 -5.82 4.30 11.12
CA ILE A 88 -5.76 4.09 9.67
C ILE A 88 -4.90 5.17 9.01
N ARG A 89 -5.15 6.45 9.30
CA ARG A 89 -4.39 7.57 8.72
C ARG A 89 -2.90 7.51 9.04
N ARG A 90 -2.52 6.92 10.18
CA ARG A 90 -1.11 6.75 10.59
C ARG A 90 -0.42 5.53 9.99
N LEU A 91 -1.13 4.66 9.27
CA LEU A 91 -0.52 3.51 8.62
C LEU A 91 0.51 3.95 7.59
N GLN A 92 1.72 3.40 7.67
CA GLN A 92 2.78 3.66 6.70
C GLN A 92 2.67 2.63 5.57
N TRP A 93 1.83 2.90 4.58
CA TRP A 93 1.65 1.99 3.45
C TRP A 93 2.73 2.15 2.38
N TYR A 94 3.17 3.39 2.14
CA TYR A 94 4.02 3.75 1.02
C TYR A 94 5.10 4.73 1.43
N ASN A 95 6.25 4.63 0.78
CA ASN A 95 7.32 5.61 0.82
C ASN A 95 7.59 6.06 -0.61
N CYS A 96 7.50 7.37 -0.84
CA CYS A 96 7.64 7.95 -2.17
C CYS A 96 8.68 9.07 -2.19
N LEU A 97 9.39 9.21 -3.31
CA LEU A 97 10.34 10.29 -3.56
C LEU A 97 10.05 10.95 -4.92
N PRO A 98 10.17 12.28 -5.04
CA PRO A 98 10.04 12.95 -6.33
C PRO A 98 11.26 12.64 -7.22
N GLN A 99 11.01 12.54 -8.52
CA GLN A 99 12.05 12.42 -9.55
C GLN A 99 11.73 13.36 -10.71
N ILE A 100 12.74 14.08 -11.20
CA ILE A 100 12.65 14.81 -12.46
C ILE A 100 13.24 13.93 -13.56
N ARG A 101 12.42 13.51 -14.52
CA ARG A 101 12.81 12.69 -15.68
C ARG A 101 12.79 13.53 -16.95
N VAL A 102 13.64 13.17 -17.91
CA VAL A 102 13.62 13.77 -19.26
C VAL A 102 12.96 12.76 -20.19
N THR A 103 11.82 13.10 -20.77
CA THR A 103 11.12 12.19 -21.69
C THR A 103 11.69 12.34 -23.11
N LYS A 104 12.11 11.21 -23.71
CA LYS A 104 12.62 11.18 -25.09
C LYS A 104 11.53 11.51 -26.12
N HIS A 105 10.27 11.20 -25.82
CA HIS A 105 9.13 11.47 -26.70
C HIS A 105 8.68 12.94 -26.71
N GLY A 106 9.07 13.75 -25.71
CA GLY A 106 8.64 15.13 -25.54
C GLY A 106 9.66 16.20 -25.94
N LYS A 107 10.60 15.91 -26.85
CA LYS A 107 11.71 16.84 -27.21
C LYS A 107 12.53 17.32 -26.00
N GLY A 108 12.78 16.47 -25.01
CA GLY A 108 13.56 16.85 -23.82
C GLY A 108 12.77 17.60 -22.75
N LYS A 109 11.43 17.57 -22.80
CA LYS A 109 10.59 18.10 -21.72
C LYS A 109 10.89 17.36 -20.41
N ARG A 110 11.14 18.14 -19.36
CA ARG A 110 11.30 17.64 -18.00
C ARG A 110 9.93 17.35 -17.43
N GLU A 111 9.75 16.15 -16.92
CA GLU A 111 8.54 15.67 -16.26
C GLU A 111 8.88 15.35 -14.80
N LYS A 112 8.05 15.81 -13.88
CA LYS A 112 8.18 15.45 -12.46
C LYS A 112 7.26 14.27 -12.19
N VAL A 113 7.79 13.23 -11.57
CA VAL A 113 7.06 12.00 -11.23
C VAL A 113 7.36 11.62 -9.78
N CYS A 114 6.54 10.75 -9.20
CA CYS A 114 6.78 10.17 -7.89
C CYS A 114 7.20 8.71 -8.02
N ARG A 115 8.31 8.35 -7.37
CA ARG A 115 8.85 6.99 -7.32
C ARG A 115 8.46 6.39 -5.98
N CYS A 116 7.68 5.32 -5.97
CA CYS A 116 7.08 4.78 -4.74
C CYS A 116 7.42 3.30 -4.50
N CYS A 117 7.62 2.94 -3.24
CA CYS A 117 7.74 1.57 -2.76
C CYS A 117 6.78 1.36 -1.58
N CYS A 118 6.26 0.15 -1.41
CA CYS A 118 5.39 -0.15 -0.28
C CYS A 118 6.22 -0.56 0.94
N TYR A 119 5.72 -0.26 2.12
CA TYR A 119 6.35 -0.68 3.37
C TYR A 119 6.55 -2.22 3.41
N PRO A 120 7.68 -2.73 3.93
CA PRO A 120 8.77 -2.05 4.65
C PRO A 120 9.90 -1.53 3.75
N PHE A 121 9.62 -1.20 2.49
CA PHE A 121 10.61 -0.69 1.54
C PHE A 121 10.47 0.80 1.28
N ARG A 122 11.58 1.43 0.89
CA ARG A 122 11.65 2.80 0.38
C ARG A 122 12.46 2.87 -0.90
N PRO A 123 12.18 3.83 -1.80
CA PRO A 123 13.02 4.05 -2.97
C PRO A 123 14.38 4.60 -2.53
N ASP A 124 15.46 4.07 -3.10
CA ASP A 124 16.78 4.69 -3.05
C ASP A 124 16.76 6.00 -3.87
N PRO A 125 17.28 7.12 -3.35
CA PRO A 125 17.17 8.43 -4.01
C PRO A 125 17.99 8.56 -5.30
N ILE A 126 18.90 7.63 -5.59
CA ILE A 126 19.80 7.69 -6.75
C ILE A 126 19.32 6.72 -7.84
N THR A 127 19.14 5.45 -7.47
CA THR A 127 18.76 4.35 -8.36
C THR A 127 17.26 4.21 -8.49
N PHE A 128 16.50 4.68 -7.50
CA PHE A 128 15.06 4.46 -7.37
C PHE A 128 14.65 2.98 -7.34
N ARG A 129 15.57 2.10 -6.93
CA ARG A 129 15.23 0.72 -6.54
C ARG A 129 14.65 0.72 -5.14
N CYS A 130 13.74 -0.21 -4.86
CA CYS A 130 13.17 -0.41 -3.55
C CYS A 130 14.17 -1.13 -2.65
N GLU A 131 14.53 -0.50 -1.55
CA GLU A 131 15.42 -1.01 -0.52
C GLU A 131 14.68 -1.16 0.80
N HIS A 132 15.07 -2.16 1.60
CA HIS A 132 14.47 -2.39 2.91
C HIS A 132 14.83 -1.23 3.85
N ILE A 133 13.85 -0.76 4.61
CA ILE A 133 14.05 0.35 5.56
C ILE A 133 14.83 -0.19 6.77
N PRO A 134 15.97 0.42 7.14
CA PRO A 134 16.73 -0.01 8.31
C PRO A 134 15.87 -0.03 9.59
N GLY A 135 15.84 -1.19 10.26
CA GLY A 135 15.06 -1.39 11.49
C GLY A 135 13.57 -1.68 11.29
N ALA A 136 13.07 -1.68 10.05
CA ALA A 136 11.70 -2.11 9.76
C ALA A 136 11.57 -3.65 9.91
N PRO A 137 10.37 -4.16 10.20
CA PRO A 137 10.13 -5.60 10.22
C PRO A 137 10.43 -6.24 8.86
N PRO A 138 10.76 -7.54 8.84
CA PRO A 138 10.92 -8.27 7.60
C PRO A 138 9.60 -8.30 6.84
N ALA A 139 9.68 -8.17 5.51
CA ALA A 139 8.51 -8.32 4.67
C ALA A 139 8.03 -9.78 4.71
N PRO A 140 6.73 -10.05 4.93
CA PRO A 140 6.23 -11.42 4.98
C PRO A 140 6.54 -12.20 3.69
N GLY A 141 7.12 -13.39 3.84
CA GLY A 141 7.39 -14.29 2.72
C GLY A 141 8.60 -13.92 1.86
N MET A 142 9.45 -13.00 2.33
CA MET A 142 10.81 -12.77 1.83
C MET A 142 11.85 -13.47 2.69
#